data_AF-A0A9R0TY97-F1
#
_entry.id   AF-A0A9R0TY97-F1
#
_cell.length_a   1.000
_cell.length_b   1.000
_cell.length_c   1.000
_cell.angle_alpha   90.00
_cell.angle_beta   90.00
_cell.angle_gamma   90.00
#
_symmetry.space_group_name_H-M   'P 1'
#
loop_
_entity.id
_entity.type
_entity.pdbx_description
1 polymer ?
#
loop_
_entity_poly.entity_id
_entity_poly.type
_entity_poly.pdbx_seq_one_letter_code
_entity_poly.pdbx_strand_id
1 'polypeptide(L)'
;MALLMEPGSEPLTEGEKADLDAIAAIKESAAREYREEGNQFVKKGRKHYPDAVDCYTKAIAQMGALSAPNPDASVLFANRAHVNLLLGNHRRALDDAQQAVRLSPSNLKAHYRAAKAALALDQLPQAASFCRRGLEQDPANEELKKFLAQVEAQQRERDLKRAKVEQAISAAKDLAAAIEKRGLRLGKAAYQELTGVKKPKLDEQGVLHWPVLLLYPEVMSSDFIEDFPETDMFSDHLDLISKHVLRKFSTFAMG
;
A
#
# COMPACT_ATOMS: atom_id res chain seq x y z
N MET A 1 10.79 -6.97 -55.69
CA MET A 1 11.70 -8.10 -55.42
C MET A 1 12.12 -8.21 -53.95
N ALA A 2 11.43 -7.53 -53.01
CA ALA A 2 11.76 -7.56 -51.57
C ALA A 2 11.27 -8.82 -50.80
N LEU A 3 10.60 -9.77 -51.48
CA LEU A 3 10.02 -10.98 -50.87
C LEU A 3 11.06 -12.10 -50.59
N LEU A 4 12.33 -11.90 -50.96
CA LEU A 4 13.43 -12.88 -50.86
C LEU A 4 14.60 -12.43 -49.97
N MET A 5 14.48 -11.32 -49.24
CA MET A 5 15.54 -10.92 -48.29
C MET A 5 15.47 -11.76 -47.01
N GLU A 6 16.60 -12.34 -46.62
CA GLU A 6 16.75 -13.01 -45.32
C GLU A 6 16.65 -11.99 -44.16
N PRO A 7 16.12 -12.38 -42.98
CA PRO A 7 15.98 -11.48 -41.85
C PRO A 7 17.35 -11.00 -41.35
N GLY A 8 17.78 -9.79 -41.74
CA GLY A 8 19.01 -9.15 -41.25
C GLY A 8 19.97 -8.60 -42.31
N SER A 9 19.68 -8.74 -43.62
CA SER A 9 20.49 -8.11 -44.68
C SER A 9 20.22 -6.60 -44.78
N GLU A 10 21.26 -5.77 -44.70
CA GLU A 10 21.16 -4.33 -44.97
C GLU A 10 20.71 -4.10 -46.43
N PRO A 11 19.76 -3.18 -46.70
CA PRO A 11 19.28 -2.92 -48.05
C PRO A 11 20.41 -2.30 -48.90
N LEU A 12 20.81 -3.03 -49.95
CA LEU A 12 21.98 -2.74 -50.77
C LEU A 12 21.66 -1.75 -51.90
N THR A 13 20.38 -1.61 -52.29
CA THR A 13 19.95 -0.71 -53.37
C THR A 13 18.93 0.34 -52.93
N GLU A 14 18.89 1.50 -53.61
CA GLU A 14 17.91 2.57 -53.33
C GLU A 14 16.46 2.11 -53.50
N GLY A 15 16.20 1.18 -54.42
CA GLY A 15 14.87 0.58 -54.62
C GLY A 15 14.41 -0.29 -53.45
N GLU A 16 15.32 -1.07 -52.84
CA GLU A 16 15.00 -1.87 -51.65
C GLU A 16 14.71 -1.00 -50.42
N LYS A 17 15.42 0.12 -50.28
CA LYS A 17 15.14 1.11 -49.22
C LYS A 17 13.76 1.73 -49.40
N ALA A 18 13.41 2.13 -50.63
CA ALA A 18 12.09 2.68 -50.93
C ALA A 18 10.94 1.67 -50.68
N ASP A 19 11.13 0.39 -51.04
CA ASP A 19 10.17 -0.67 -50.75
C ASP A 19 10.01 -0.89 -49.23
N LEU A 20 11.10 -0.87 -48.45
CA LEU A 20 11.06 -0.99 -46.99
C LEU A 20 10.37 0.20 -46.32
N ASP A 21 10.63 1.41 -46.78
CA ASP A 21 9.98 2.63 -46.29
C ASP A 21 8.48 2.63 -46.60
N ALA A 22 8.09 2.16 -47.79
CA ALA A 22 6.68 1.98 -48.13
C ALA A 22 5.99 0.94 -47.24
N ILE A 23 6.65 -0.19 -46.95
CA ILE A 23 6.13 -1.21 -46.02
C ILE A 23 6.00 -0.64 -44.60
N ALA A 24 6.98 0.15 -44.14
CA ALA A 24 6.94 0.79 -42.83
C ALA A 24 5.78 1.80 -42.73
N ALA A 25 5.56 2.61 -43.78
CA ALA A 25 4.45 3.56 -43.83
C ALA A 25 3.08 2.85 -43.79
N ILE A 26 2.92 1.72 -44.50
CA ILE A 26 1.69 0.91 -44.45
C ILE A 26 1.47 0.32 -43.05
N LYS A 27 2.53 -0.16 -42.41
CA LYS A 27 2.43 -0.68 -41.03
C LYS A 27 2.06 0.41 -40.04
N GLU A 28 2.62 1.61 -40.21
CA GLU A 28 2.31 2.75 -39.36
C GLU A 28 0.87 3.22 -39.54
N SER A 29 0.36 3.29 -40.78
CA SER A 29 -1.04 3.63 -41.03
C SER A 29 -1.99 2.57 -40.43
N ALA A 30 -1.69 1.28 -40.61
CA ALA A 30 -2.45 0.21 -39.97
C ALA A 30 -2.42 0.29 -38.43
N ALA A 31 -1.28 0.64 -37.83
CA ALA A 31 -1.16 0.85 -36.39
C ALA A 31 -2.06 2.00 -35.90
N ARG A 32 -2.16 3.09 -36.69
CA ARG A 32 -3.04 4.22 -36.39
C ARG A 32 -4.52 3.85 -36.50
N GLU A 33 -4.90 3.04 -37.47
CA GLU A 33 -6.27 2.53 -37.60
C GLU A 33 -6.68 1.69 -36.40
N TYR A 34 -5.87 0.67 -36.04
CA TYR A 34 -6.12 -0.16 -34.86
C TYR A 34 -6.13 0.65 -33.55
N ARG A 35 -5.32 1.71 -33.46
CA ARG A 35 -5.36 2.64 -32.32
C ARG A 35 -6.72 3.30 -32.19
N GLU A 36 -7.29 3.78 -33.30
CA GLU A 36 -8.56 4.48 -33.27
C GLU A 36 -9.73 3.53 -33.02
N GLU A 37 -9.71 2.34 -33.61
CA GLU A 37 -10.67 1.27 -33.29
C GLU A 37 -10.66 0.95 -31.79
N GLY A 38 -9.46 0.77 -31.21
CA GLY A 38 -9.29 0.58 -29.78
C GLY A 38 -9.91 1.71 -28.97
N ASN A 39 -9.67 2.97 -29.36
CA ASN A 39 -10.27 4.14 -28.69
C ASN A 39 -11.80 4.14 -28.78
N GLN A 40 -12.37 3.72 -29.91
CA GLN A 40 -13.81 3.60 -30.08
C GLN A 40 -14.39 2.52 -29.16
N PHE A 41 -13.74 1.36 -29.05
CA PHE A 41 -14.17 0.31 -28.12
C PHE A 41 -14.10 0.76 -26.65
N VAL A 42 -13.08 1.54 -26.27
CA VAL A 42 -13.03 2.16 -24.94
C VAL A 42 -14.22 3.08 -24.70
N LYS A 43 -14.62 3.90 -25.69
CA LYS A 43 -15.79 4.78 -25.60
C LYS A 43 -17.12 4.00 -25.51
N LYS A 44 -17.21 2.82 -26.14
CA LYS A 44 -18.39 1.92 -26.06
C LYS A 44 -18.56 1.29 -24.67
N GLY A 45 -17.55 1.35 -23.80
CA GLY A 45 -17.63 1.00 -22.40
C GLY A 45 -17.21 -0.43 -22.05
N ARG A 46 -17.49 -0.84 -20.81
CA ARG A 46 -16.84 -2.00 -20.16
C ARG A 46 -16.95 -3.33 -20.92
N LYS A 47 -18.06 -3.58 -21.62
CA LYS A 47 -18.26 -4.80 -22.41
C LYS A 47 -17.24 -4.96 -23.54
N HIS A 48 -16.70 -3.85 -24.04
CA HIS A 48 -15.79 -3.82 -25.18
C HIS A 48 -14.33 -3.55 -24.79
N TYR A 49 -14.01 -3.52 -23.50
CA TYR A 49 -12.62 -3.36 -23.05
C TYR A 49 -11.70 -4.50 -23.50
N PRO A 50 -12.12 -5.79 -23.53
CA PRO A 50 -11.30 -6.85 -24.12
C PRO A 50 -10.99 -6.58 -25.61
N ASP A 51 -12.00 -6.21 -26.40
CA ASP A 51 -11.83 -5.87 -27.82
C ASP A 51 -10.84 -4.71 -28.01
N ALA A 52 -10.89 -3.70 -27.14
CA ALA A 52 -9.94 -2.59 -27.15
C ALA A 52 -8.49 -3.05 -26.87
N VAL A 53 -8.29 -3.97 -25.93
CA VAL A 53 -6.97 -4.55 -25.63
C VAL A 53 -6.42 -5.30 -26.85
N ASP A 54 -7.26 -6.06 -27.55
CA ASP A 54 -6.88 -6.79 -28.75
C ASP A 54 -6.49 -5.82 -29.88
N CYS A 55 -7.26 -4.75 -30.09
CA CYS A 55 -6.94 -3.71 -31.08
C CYS A 55 -5.59 -3.04 -30.77
N TYR A 56 -5.34 -2.65 -29.51
CA TYR A 56 -4.04 -2.08 -29.13
C TYR A 56 -2.89 -3.07 -29.28
N THR A 57 -3.13 -4.36 -29.02
CA THR A 57 -2.12 -5.40 -29.21
C THR A 57 -1.78 -5.58 -30.69
N LYS A 58 -2.78 -5.56 -31.58
CA LYS A 58 -2.57 -5.54 -33.03
C LYS A 58 -1.80 -4.30 -33.47
N ALA A 59 -2.15 -3.12 -32.95
CA ALA A 59 -1.45 -1.87 -33.26
C ALA A 59 0.04 -1.93 -32.85
N ILE A 60 0.33 -2.45 -31.66
CA ILE A 60 1.71 -2.62 -31.16
C ILE A 60 2.50 -3.61 -32.04
N ALA A 61 1.86 -4.69 -32.51
CA ALA A 61 2.50 -5.67 -33.38
C ALA A 61 2.94 -5.07 -34.73
N GLN A 62 2.20 -4.07 -35.25
CA GLN A 62 2.58 -3.38 -36.49
C GLN A 62 3.81 -2.47 -36.32
N MET A 63 4.08 -1.97 -35.11
CA MET A 63 5.19 -1.04 -34.84
C MET A 63 6.58 -1.71 -34.83
N GLY A 64 6.68 -3.03 -35.02
CA GLY A 64 7.96 -3.74 -35.15
C GLY A 64 8.81 -3.75 -33.89
N ALA A 65 10.14 -3.83 -34.06
CA ALA A 65 11.09 -3.86 -32.94
C ALA A 65 11.19 -2.50 -32.25
N LEU A 66 10.75 -2.43 -31.00
CA LEU A 66 10.67 -1.20 -30.21
C LEU A 66 11.95 -0.92 -29.40
N SER A 67 13.10 -1.01 -30.04
CA SER A 67 14.42 -0.83 -29.41
C SER A 67 14.82 0.63 -29.23
N ALA A 68 14.12 1.55 -29.90
CA ALA A 68 14.37 2.98 -29.85
C ALA A 68 13.18 3.74 -29.21
N PRO A 69 13.40 4.96 -28.67
CA PRO A 69 12.32 5.82 -28.21
C PRO A 69 11.27 6.02 -29.31
N ASN A 70 10.02 5.70 -29.00
CA ASN A 70 8.91 5.81 -29.93
C ASN A 70 7.69 6.37 -29.18
N PRO A 71 7.39 7.68 -29.34
CA PRO A 71 6.25 8.32 -28.68
C PRO A 71 4.90 7.69 -29.03
N ASP A 72 4.69 7.25 -30.27
CA ASP A 72 3.42 6.65 -30.68
C ASP A 72 3.21 5.26 -30.09
N ALA A 73 4.26 4.44 -30.07
CA ALA A 73 4.25 3.17 -29.36
C ALA A 73 4.02 3.40 -27.85
N SER A 74 4.65 4.41 -27.25
CA SER A 74 4.40 4.78 -25.85
C SER A 74 2.92 5.08 -25.59
N VAL A 75 2.25 5.81 -26.49
CA VAL A 75 0.81 6.09 -26.37
C VAL A 75 -0.02 4.80 -26.46
N LEU A 76 0.32 3.87 -27.36
CA LEU A 76 -0.37 2.58 -27.48
C LEU A 76 -0.28 1.75 -26.19
N PHE A 77 0.94 1.58 -25.65
CA PHE A 77 1.14 0.89 -24.37
C PHE A 77 0.41 1.58 -23.24
N ALA A 78 0.46 2.93 -23.18
CA ALA A 78 -0.23 3.67 -22.15
C ALA A 78 -1.76 3.49 -22.26
N ASN A 79 -2.32 3.46 -23.47
CA ASN A 79 -3.76 3.24 -23.67
C ASN A 79 -4.17 1.81 -23.33
N ARG A 80 -3.37 0.80 -23.70
CA ARG A 80 -3.59 -0.59 -23.26
C ARG A 80 -3.51 -0.73 -21.74
N ALA A 81 -2.56 -0.06 -21.09
CA ALA A 81 -2.45 0.00 -19.64
C ALA A 81 -3.72 0.60 -18.99
N HIS A 82 -4.28 1.65 -19.59
CA HIS A 82 -5.51 2.26 -19.11
C HIS A 82 -6.68 1.27 -19.12
N VAL A 83 -6.87 0.55 -20.23
CA VAL A 83 -7.95 -0.44 -20.33
C VAL A 83 -7.72 -1.61 -19.38
N ASN A 84 -6.47 -2.09 -19.24
CA ASN A 84 -6.12 -3.11 -18.26
C ASN A 84 -6.40 -2.66 -16.82
N LEU A 85 -6.19 -1.37 -16.48
CA LEU A 85 -6.58 -0.83 -15.17
C LEU A 85 -8.11 -0.88 -14.98
N LEU A 86 -8.88 -0.54 -16.01
CA LEU A 86 -10.35 -0.58 -15.96
C LEU A 86 -10.90 -2.01 -15.85
N LEU A 87 -10.17 -2.99 -16.38
CA LEU A 87 -10.48 -4.42 -16.27
C LEU A 87 -10.05 -5.04 -14.93
N GLY A 88 -9.25 -4.36 -14.12
CA GLY A 88 -8.67 -4.91 -12.89
C GLY A 88 -7.39 -5.73 -13.10
N ASN A 89 -6.85 -5.75 -14.32
CA ASN A 89 -5.60 -6.46 -14.66
C ASN A 89 -4.37 -5.63 -14.24
N HIS A 90 -4.22 -5.38 -12.93
CA HIS A 90 -3.24 -4.41 -12.41
C HIS A 90 -1.78 -4.75 -12.78
N ARG A 91 -1.40 -6.03 -12.78
CA ARG A 91 -0.04 -6.44 -13.16
C ARG A 91 0.28 -6.14 -14.63
N ARG A 92 -0.61 -6.55 -15.54
CA ARG A 92 -0.46 -6.28 -16.98
C ARG A 92 -0.46 -4.77 -17.26
N ALA A 93 -1.31 -4.02 -16.56
CA ALA A 93 -1.33 -2.57 -16.67
C ALA A 93 -0.01 -1.93 -16.23
N LEU A 94 0.61 -2.44 -15.16
CA LEU A 94 1.90 -1.94 -14.70
C LEU A 94 3.00 -2.22 -15.72
N ASP A 95 3.06 -3.44 -16.26
CA ASP A 95 4.06 -3.83 -17.26
C ASP A 95 3.93 -2.97 -18.54
N ASP A 96 2.69 -2.76 -19.01
CA ASP A 96 2.40 -1.88 -20.15
C ASP A 96 2.78 -0.42 -19.87
N ALA A 97 2.42 0.11 -18.70
CA ALA A 97 2.74 1.48 -18.34
C ALA A 97 4.26 1.70 -18.19
N GLN A 98 4.98 0.72 -17.66
CA GLN A 98 6.45 0.75 -17.60
C GLN A 98 7.07 0.76 -18.99
N GLN A 99 6.55 -0.05 -19.91
CA GLN A 99 7.02 -0.04 -21.29
C GLN A 99 6.74 1.32 -21.96
N ALA A 100 5.56 1.91 -21.72
CA ALA A 100 5.24 3.24 -22.20
C ALA A 100 6.22 4.31 -21.68
N VAL A 101 6.56 4.26 -20.39
CA VAL A 101 7.55 5.16 -19.76
C VAL A 101 8.95 4.95 -20.33
N ARG A 102 9.36 3.70 -20.61
CA ARG A 102 10.65 3.42 -21.27
C ARG A 102 10.73 4.00 -22.68
N LEU A 103 9.65 3.88 -23.45
CA LEU A 103 9.59 4.37 -24.83
C LEU A 103 9.48 5.89 -24.94
N SER A 104 8.82 6.53 -23.96
CA SER A 104 8.74 7.99 -23.87
C SER A 104 8.66 8.42 -22.40
N PRO A 105 9.79 8.85 -21.81
CA PRO A 105 9.81 9.37 -20.45
C PRO A 105 8.96 10.63 -20.28
N SER A 106 8.77 11.44 -21.32
CA SER A 106 7.92 12.65 -21.27
C SER A 106 6.42 12.35 -21.23
N ASN A 107 5.99 11.08 -21.41
CA ASN A 107 4.59 10.71 -21.36
C ASN A 107 4.07 10.69 -19.92
N LEU A 108 3.52 11.82 -19.46
CA LEU A 108 2.98 11.99 -18.10
C LEU A 108 1.78 11.05 -17.82
N LYS A 109 0.97 10.76 -18.85
CA LYS A 109 -0.15 9.82 -18.71
C LYS A 109 0.33 8.40 -18.43
N ALA A 110 1.47 8.00 -19.00
CA ALA A 110 2.09 6.71 -18.71
C ALA A 110 2.58 6.63 -17.25
N HIS A 111 3.21 7.70 -16.74
CA HIS A 111 3.63 7.79 -15.34
C HIS A 111 2.44 7.69 -14.38
N TYR A 112 1.37 8.44 -14.64
CA TYR A 112 0.15 8.39 -13.84
C TYR A 112 -0.49 6.99 -13.84
N ARG A 113 -0.56 6.33 -15.00
CA ARG A 113 -1.10 4.97 -15.14
C ARG A 113 -0.20 3.93 -14.44
N ALA A 114 1.11 4.07 -14.51
CA ALA A 114 2.06 3.22 -13.78
C ALA A 114 1.89 3.37 -12.26
N ALA A 115 1.80 4.60 -11.78
CA ALA A 115 1.57 4.89 -10.36
C ALA A 115 0.24 4.31 -9.88
N LYS A 116 -0.84 4.47 -10.65
CA LYS A 116 -2.15 3.90 -10.34
C LYS A 116 -2.16 2.37 -10.34
N ALA A 117 -1.45 1.74 -11.28
CA ALA A 117 -1.32 0.28 -11.32
C ALA A 117 -0.51 -0.26 -10.13
N ALA A 118 0.61 0.40 -9.79
CA ALA A 118 1.42 0.04 -8.63
C ALA A 118 0.65 0.22 -7.31
N LEU A 119 -0.14 1.29 -7.16
CA LEU A 119 -1.01 1.49 -6.00
C LEU A 119 -2.04 0.37 -5.86
N ALA A 120 -2.65 -0.06 -6.95
CA ALA A 120 -3.62 -1.17 -6.95
C ALA A 120 -2.99 -2.53 -6.62
N LEU A 121 -1.67 -2.67 -6.81
CA LEU A 121 -0.88 -3.84 -6.38
C LEU A 121 -0.32 -3.71 -4.95
N ASP A 122 -0.74 -2.69 -4.22
CA ASP A 122 -0.26 -2.37 -2.86
C ASP A 122 1.24 -2.00 -2.79
N GLN A 123 1.83 -1.60 -3.92
CA GLN A 123 3.24 -1.24 -4.05
C GLN A 123 3.43 0.28 -3.89
N LEU A 124 3.10 0.81 -2.72
CA LEU A 124 3.14 2.24 -2.39
C LEU A 124 4.49 2.93 -2.71
N PRO A 125 5.68 2.36 -2.38
CA PRO A 125 6.95 3.01 -2.69
C PRO A 125 7.19 3.14 -4.20
N GLN A 126 6.77 2.13 -4.97
CA GLN A 126 6.90 2.14 -6.42
C GLN A 126 5.94 3.13 -7.06
N ALA A 127 4.71 3.23 -6.55
CA ALA A 127 3.74 4.22 -7.00
C ALA A 127 4.27 5.66 -6.81
N ALA A 128 4.84 5.96 -5.65
CA ALA A 128 5.45 7.26 -5.37
C ALA A 128 6.64 7.54 -6.31
N SER A 129 7.47 6.54 -6.60
CA SER A 129 8.60 6.67 -7.53
C SER A 129 8.14 7.06 -8.94
N PHE A 130 7.06 6.43 -9.47
CA PHE A 130 6.52 6.81 -10.78
C PHE A 130 5.99 8.24 -10.80
N CYS A 131 5.32 8.69 -9.73
CA CYS A 131 4.88 10.08 -9.64
C CYS A 131 6.03 11.08 -9.61
N ARG A 132 7.07 10.82 -8.81
CA ARG A 132 8.25 11.69 -8.73
C ARG A 132 8.95 11.78 -10.08
N ARG A 133 9.16 10.66 -10.76
CA ARG A 133 9.73 10.64 -12.12
C ARG A 133 8.88 11.39 -13.14
N GLY A 134 7.56 11.32 -13.03
CA GLY A 134 6.67 12.13 -13.88
C GLY A 134 6.78 13.63 -13.58
N LEU A 135 6.91 14.00 -12.31
CA LEU A 135 7.10 15.38 -11.87
C LEU A 135 8.50 15.95 -12.21
N GLU A 136 9.51 15.10 -12.35
CA GLU A 136 10.81 15.49 -12.91
C GLU A 136 10.70 15.96 -14.37
N GLN A 137 9.73 15.42 -15.12
CA GLN A 137 9.47 15.81 -16.52
C GLN A 137 8.57 17.04 -16.61
N ASP A 138 7.54 17.11 -15.77
CA ASP A 138 6.66 18.27 -15.65
C ASP A 138 6.34 18.58 -14.18
N PRO A 139 7.10 19.50 -13.56
CA PRO A 139 6.87 19.92 -12.19
C PRO A 139 5.56 20.67 -11.97
N ALA A 140 4.89 21.13 -13.03
CA ALA A 140 3.62 21.85 -12.93
C ALA A 140 2.40 20.91 -12.96
N ASN A 141 2.60 19.59 -13.14
CA ASN A 141 1.50 18.65 -13.24
C ASN A 141 0.77 18.44 -11.91
N GLU A 142 -0.38 19.09 -11.75
CA GLU A 142 -1.19 19.03 -10.53
C GLU A 142 -1.81 17.65 -10.26
N GLU A 143 -2.14 16.87 -11.30
CA GLU A 143 -2.69 15.52 -11.13
C GLU A 143 -1.67 14.59 -10.46
N LEU A 144 -0.41 14.61 -10.92
CA LEU A 144 0.67 13.81 -10.35
C LEU A 144 1.04 14.26 -8.94
N LYS A 145 1.03 15.57 -8.65
CA LYS A 145 1.25 16.08 -7.27
C LYS A 145 0.19 15.58 -6.30
N LYS A 146 -1.09 15.70 -6.67
CA LYS A 146 -2.20 15.22 -5.85
C LYS A 146 -2.10 13.72 -5.61
N PHE A 147 -1.77 12.95 -6.64
CA PHE A 147 -1.62 11.50 -6.52
C PHE A 147 -0.42 11.12 -5.64
N LEU A 148 0.72 11.80 -5.79
CA LEU A 148 1.89 11.59 -4.93
C LEU A 148 1.56 11.86 -3.46
N ALA A 149 0.89 12.98 -3.16
CA ALA A 149 0.48 13.31 -1.80
C ALA A 149 -0.46 12.26 -1.19
N GLN A 150 -1.39 11.72 -1.99
CA GLN A 150 -2.26 10.62 -1.57
C GLN A 150 -1.46 9.36 -1.22
N VAL A 151 -0.54 8.94 -2.10
CA VAL A 151 0.30 7.75 -1.89
C VAL A 151 1.18 7.90 -0.65
N GLU A 152 1.81 9.06 -0.47
CA GLU A 152 2.68 9.34 0.68
C GLU A 152 1.91 9.46 2.00
N ALA A 153 0.68 9.98 1.98
CA ALA A 153 -0.19 9.97 3.15
C ALA A 153 -0.54 8.53 3.57
N GLN A 154 -0.92 7.69 2.60
CA GLN A 154 -1.22 6.27 2.85
C GLN A 154 0.01 5.51 3.36
N GLN A 155 1.18 5.76 2.80
CA GLN A 155 2.43 5.15 3.26
C GLN A 155 2.75 5.54 4.71
N ARG A 156 2.69 6.83 5.05
CA ARG A 156 2.93 7.32 6.42
C ARG A 156 1.97 6.70 7.43
N GLU A 157 0.68 6.59 7.08
CA GLU A 157 -0.30 5.97 7.97
C GLU A 157 0.03 4.49 8.24
N ARG A 158 0.44 3.74 7.22
CA ARG A 158 0.84 2.34 7.36
C ARG A 158 2.11 2.18 8.18
N ASP A 159 3.09 3.04 7.97
CA ASP A 159 4.35 3.02 8.72
C ASP A 159 4.11 3.35 10.20
N LEU A 160 3.25 4.32 10.50
CA LEU A 160 2.84 4.63 11.88
C LEU A 160 2.10 3.45 12.53
N LYS A 161 1.16 2.81 11.82
CA LYS A 161 0.46 1.63 12.31
C LYS A 161 1.43 0.48 12.56
N ARG A 162 2.36 0.23 11.64
CA ARG A 162 3.39 -0.81 11.77
C ARG A 162 4.31 -0.55 12.95
N ALA A 163 4.76 0.69 13.14
CA ALA A 163 5.61 1.07 14.27
C ALA A 163 4.90 0.85 15.62
N LYS A 164 3.61 1.20 15.74
CA LYS A 164 2.82 0.94 16.95
C LYS A 164 2.66 -0.55 17.23
N VAL A 165 2.40 -1.35 16.19
CA VAL A 165 2.29 -2.81 16.32
C VAL A 165 3.62 -3.41 16.75
N GLU A 166 4.74 -2.99 16.14
CA GLU A 166 6.08 -3.44 16.51
C GLU A 166 6.41 -3.09 17.97
N GLN A 167 6.11 -1.86 18.39
CA GLN A 167 6.29 -1.42 19.77
C GLN A 167 5.45 -2.26 20.76
N ALA A 168 4.18 -2.54 20.41
CA ALA A 168 3.32 -3.37 21.24
C ALA A 168 3.80 -4.82 21.32
N ILE A 169 4.34 -5.37 20.23
CA ILE A 169 4.93 -6.71 20.20
C ILE A 169 6.19 -6.77 21.06
N SER A 170 7.08 -5.78 20.94
CA SER A 170 8.28 -5.69 21.79
C SER A 170 7.90 -5.61 23.26
N ALA A 171 7.02 -4.69 23.64
CA ALA A 171 6.57 -4.53 25.02
C ALA A 171 5.91 -5.81 25.58
N ALA A 172 5.11 -6.50 24.77
CA ALA A 172 4.50 -7.77 25.15
C ALA A 172 5.55 -8.89 25.33
N LYS A 173 6.59 -8.91 24.50
CA LYS A 173 7.70 -9.86 24.61
C LYS A 173 8.53 -9.59 25.87
N ASP A 174 8.83 -8.33 26.16
CA ASP A 174 9.59 -7.92 27.35
C ASP A 174 8.80 -8.26 28.63
N LEU A 175 7.50 -7.99 28.63
CA LEU A 175 6.58 -8.38 29.70
C LEU A 175 6.55 -9.90 29.89
N ALA A 176 6.44 -10.68 28.81
CA ALA A 176 6.42 -12.14 28.90
C ALA A 176 7.73 -12.69 29.49
N ALA A 177 8.88 -12.16 29.05
CA ALA A 177 10.18 -12.53 29.58
C ALA A 177 10.32 -12.16 31.07
N ALA A 178 9.79 -11.01 31.49
CA ALA A 178 9.78 -10.57 32.87
C ALA A 178 8.95 -11.47 33.79
N ILE A 179 7.81 -11.97 33.31
CA ILE A 179 6.91 -12.90 34.01
C ILE A 179 7.58 -14.29 34.14
N GLU A 180 8.19 -14.78 33.05
CA GLU A 180 8.90 -16.07 33.04
C GLU A 180 10.09 -16.06 34.00
N LYS A 181 10.90 -14.98 33.98
CA LYS A 181 12.05 -14.81 34.90
C LYS A 181 11.64 -14.87 36.38
N ARG A 182 10.43 -14.42 36.71
CA ARG A 182 9.87 -14.42 38.07
C ARG A 182 9.13 -15.73 38.42
N GLY A 183 9.04 -16.68 37.50
CA GLY A 183 8.39 -17.97 37.72
C GLY A 183 6.86 -17.88 37.94
N LEU A 184 6.23 -16.79 37.47
CA LEU A 184 4.81 -16.54 37.70
C LEU A 184 3.95 -17.37 36.74
N ARG A 185 2.93 -18.04 37.29
CA ARG A 185 1.97 -18.84 36.50
C ARG A 185 0.73 -18.02 36.20
N LEU A 186 0.49 -17.72 34.93
CA LEU A 186 -0.72 -17.06 34.48
C LEU A 186 -1.85 -18.08 34.28
N GLY A 187 -2.95 -17.90 35.01
CA GLY A 187 -4.16 -18.71 34.88
C GLY A 187 -5.23 -18.08 33.99
N LYS A 188 -6.40 -18.71 33.92
CA LYS A 188 -7.57 -18.12 33.25
C LYS A 188 -8.02 -16.87 34.00
N ALA A 189 -8.50 -15.86 33.26
CA ALA A 189 -9.03 -14.63 33.85
C ALA A 189 -10.39 -14.88 34.53
N ALA A 190 -10.37 -15.25 35.81
CA ALA A 190 -11.57 -15.66 36.56
C ALA A 190 -12.52 -14.51 36.93
N TYR A 191 -12.11 -13.25 36.76
CA TYR A 191 -12.88 -12.06 37.18
C TYR A 191 -12.90 -10.95 36.14
N GLN A 192 -12.83 -11.31 34.85
CA GLN A 192 -12.76 -10.34 33.74
C GLN A 192 -13.98 -9.43 33.66
N GLU A 193 -15.14 -9.86 34.17
CA GLU A 193 -16.35 -9.04 34.27
C GLU A 193 -16.20 -7.86 35.24
N LEU A 194 -15.39 -8.03 36.30
CA LEU A 194 -15.18 -7.01 37.34
C LEU A 194 -13.98 -6.11 37.03
N THR A 195 -12.92 -6.66 36.42
CA THR A 195 -11.64 -5.95 36.19
C THR A 195 -11.45 -5.47 34.75
N GLY A 196 -12.29 -5.93 33.82
CA GLY A 196 -12.13 -5.71 32.39
C GLY A 196 -10.90 -6.42 31.81
N VAL A 197 -10.42 -5.95 30.65
CA VAL A 197 -9.26 -6.54 29.95
C VAL A 197 -7.96 -5.82 30.34
N LYS A 198 -7.72 -5.65 31.63
CA LYS A 198 -6.48 -5.04 32.13
C LYS A 198 -5.39 -6.11 32.22
N LYS A 199 -4.20 -5.77 31.73
CA LYS A 199 -3.02 -6.66 31.69
C LYS A 199 -1.90 -6.04 32.53
N PRO A 200 -1.00 -6.87 33.11
CA PRO A 200 0.18 -6.35 33.77
C PRO A 200 1.03 -5.53 32.80
N LYS A 201 1.71 -4.52 33.32
CA LYS A 201 2.61 -3.65 32.57
C LYS A 201 4.00 -3.74 33.17
N LEU A 202 5.00 -3.49 32.35
CA LEU A 202 6.39 -3.38 32.77
C LEU A 202 6.79 -1.91 32.65
N ASP A 203 7.29 -1.32 33.72
CA ASP A 203 7.79 0.06 33.73
C ASP A 203 9.24 0.12 33.20
N GLU A 204 9.74 1.34 32.92
CA GLU A 204 11.09 1.60 32.40
C GLU A 204 12.20 1.06 33.32
N GLN A 205 11.95 0.95 34.62
CA GLN A 205 12.85 0.41 35.63
C GLN A 205 12.76 -1.13 35.74
N GLY A 206 11.93 -1.78 34.91
CA GLY A 206 11.74 -3.23 34.89
C GLY A 206 10.87 -3.78 36.02
N VAL A 207 10.17 -2.90 36.75
CA VAL A 207 9.20 -3.23 37.79
C VAL A 207 7.89 -3.66 37.14
N LEU A 208 7.31 -4.76 37.59
CA LEU A 208 5.99 -5.20 37.13
C LEU A 208 4.88 -4.52 37.91
N HIS A 209 3.92 -4.00 37.18
CA HIS A 209 2.71 -3.37 37.68
C HIS A 209 1.53 -4.29 37.41
N TRP A 210 0.87 -4.73 38.47
CA TRP A 210 -0.20 -5.71 38.44
C TRP A 210 -1.57 -5.06 38.69
N PRO A 211 -2.58 -5.40 37.89
CA PRO A 211 -3.96 -5.15 38.28
C PRO A 211 -4.35 -6.15 39.38
N VAL A 212 -4.73 -5.66 40.55
CA VAL A 212 -5.06 -6.49 41.73
C VAL A 212 -6.51 -6.26 42.12
N LEU A 213 -7.29 -7.34 42.20
CA LEU A 213 -8.66 -7.34 42.71
C LEU A 213 -8.67 -7.87 44.14
N LEU A 214 -9.20 -7.07 45.06
CA LEU A 214 -9.41 -7.43 46.46
C LEU A 214 -10.87 -7.79 46.65
N LEU A 215 -11.12 -8.99 47.18
CA LEU A 215 -12.46 -9.51 47.43
C LEU A 215 -12.69 -9.58 48.94
N TYR A 216 -13.79 -8.99 49.39
CA TYR A 216 -14.22 -8.99 50.79
C TYR A 216 -15.51 -9.81 50.92
N PRO A 217 -15.42 -11.15 51.01
CA PRO A 217 -16.59 -12.03 50.96
C PRO A 217 -17.56 -11.80 52.11
N GLU A 218 -17.07 -11.42 53.29
CA GLU A 218 -17.91 -11.15 54.47
C GLU A 218 -18.91 -10.01 54.26
N VAL A 219 -18.52 -9.01 53.47
CA VAL A 219 -19.35 -7.83 53.16
C VAL A 219 -19.82 -7.80 51.71
N MET A 220 -19.57 -8.89 50.96
CA MET A 220 -19.92 -9.02 49.53
C MET A 220 -19.45 -7.81 48.69
N SER A 221 -18.27 -7.28 49.01
CA SER A 221 -17.70 -6.10 48.35
C SER A 221 -16.37 -6.44 47.68
N SER A 222 -15.94 -5.59 46.75
CA SER A 222 -14.65 -5.73 46.08
C SER A 222 -14.04 -4.37 45.77
N ASP A 223 -12.71 -4.28 45.87
CA ASP A 223 -11.93 -3.12 45.43
C ASP A 223 -10.95 -3.54 44.33
N PHE A 224 -10.73 -2.66 43.35
CA PHE A 224 -9.83 -2.91 42.24
C PHE A 224 -8.71 -1.88 42.21
N ILE A 225 -7.47 -2.35 42.32
CA ILE A 225 -6.25 -1.56 42.17
C ILE A 225 -5.76 -1.76 40.75
N GLU A 226 -5.83 -0.71 39.93
CA GLU A 226 -5.39 -0.81 38.52
C GLU A 226 -3.88 -1.01 38.38
N ASP A 227 -3.11 -0.47 39.33
CA ASP A 227 -1.67 -0.32 39.25
C ASP A 227 -1.01 -0.65 40.60
N PHE A 228 -0.57 -1.90 40.75
CA PHE A 228 0.15 -2.39 41.94
C PHE A 228 1.60 -2.75 41.55
N PRO A 229 2.59 -1.90 41.87
CA PRO A 229 3.99 -2.23 41.63
C PRO A 229 4.44 -3.38 42.54
N GLU A 230 5.22 -4.32 42.00
CA GLU A 230 5.70 -5.49 42.75
C GLU A 230 6.65 -5.16 43.92
N THR A 231 7.18 -3.94 43.97
CA THR A 231 8.08 -3.47 45.03
C THR A 231 7.35 -2.94 46.25
N ASP A 232 6.08 -2.54 46.11
CA ASP A 232 5.33 -1.91 47.19
C ASP A 232 4.77 -2.96 48.15
N MET A 233 4.69 -2.59 49.43
CA MET A 233 4.08 -3.45 50.42
C MET A 233 2.55 -3.38 50.33
N PHE A 234 1.92 -4.53 50.53
CA PHE A 234 0.47 -4.64 50.53
C PHE A 234 -0.20 -3.75 51.58
N SER A 235 0.45 -3.54 52.74
CA SER A 235 -0.02 -2.65 53.81
C SER A 235 -0.23 -1.22 53.34
N ASP A 236 0.65 -0.72 52.49
CA ASP A 236 0.65 0.68 52.06
C ASP A 236 -0.57 0.97 51.17
N HIS A 237 -0.93 -0.02 50.34
CA HIS A 237 -2.16 0.02 49.53
C HIS A 237 -3.44 -0.11 50.36
N LEU A 238 -3.45 -0.95 51.41
CA LEU A 238 -4.60 -1.07 52.32
C LEU A 238 -4.84 0.23 53.11
N ASP A 239 -3.77 0.91 53.54
CA ASP A 239 -3.87 2.20 54.22
C ASP A 239 -4.47 3.28 53.32
N LEU A 240 -4.16 3.26 52.02
CA LEU A 240 -4.75 4.17 51.03
C LEU A 240 -6.25 3.93 50.83
N ILE A 241 -6.66 2.66 50.71
CA ILE A 241 -8.06 2.25 50.55
C ILE A 241 -8.87 2.62 51.81
N SER A 242 -8.37 2.30 52.99
CA SER A 242 -9.05 2.58 54.26
C SER A 242 -9.25 4.08 54.49
N LYS A 243 -8.25 4.92 54.16
CA LYS A 243 -8.37 6.40 54.22
C LYS A 243 -9.40 6.94 53.24
N HIS A 244 -9.52 6.36 52.04
CA HIS A 244 -10.54 6.75 51.05
C HIS A 244 -11.96 6.39 51.52
N VAL A 245 -12.13 5.21 52.10
CA VAL A 245 -13.41 4.75 52.66
C VAL A 245 -13.84 5.63 53.84
N LEU A 246 -12.93 5.93 54.78
CA LEU A 246 -13.20 6.80 55.92
C LEU A 246 -13.58 8.24 55.50
N ARG A 247 -12.98 8.78 54.43
CA ARG A 247 -13.37 10.08 53.85
C ARG A 247 -14.80 10.08 53.28
N LYS A 248 -15.22 9.01 52.61
CA LYS A 248 -16.60 8.88 52.10
C LYS A 248 -17.63 8.79 53.22
N PHE A 249 -17.32 8.11 54.32
CA PHE A 249 -18.22 8.05 55.49
C PHE A 249 -18.29 9.38 56.25
N SER A 250 -17.16 10.10 56.37
CA SER A 250 -17.13 11.45 56.99
C SER A 250 -17.97 12.49 56.24
N THR A 251 -18.08 12.39 54.92
CA THR A 251 -18.92 13.30 54.12
C THR A 251 -20.40 12.95 54.18
N PHE A 252 -20.75 11.69 54.45
CA PHE A 252 -22.13 11.24 54.60
C PHE A 252 -22.71 11.53 56.00
N ALA A 253 -21.87 11.64 57.03
CA ALA A 253 -22.28 11.93 58.41
C ALA A 253 -22.46 13.44 58.71
N MET A 254 -22.15 14.33 57.77
CA MET A 254 -22.34 15.79 57.89
C MET A 254 -23.45 16.34 56.97
N GLY A 255 -24.29 15.47 56.41
CA GLY A 255 -25.45 15.83 55.58
C GLY A 255 -26.78 15.67 56.32
#